data_AF-A0A2N9VV95-F1
#
_entry.id   AF-A0A2N9VV95-F1
#
_cell.length_a   1.000
_cell.length_b   1.000
_cell.length_c   1.000
_cell.angle_alpha   90.00
_cell.angle_beta   90.00
_cell.angle_gamma   90.00
#
_symmetry.space_group_name_H-M   'P 1'
#
loop_
_entity.id
_entity.type
_entity.pdbx_description
1 polymer ?
#
loop_
_entity_poly.entity_id
_entity_poly.type
_entity_poly.pdbx_seq_one_letter_code
_entity_poly.pdbx_strand_id
1 'polypeptide(L)'
;MLTRFNKPSPKISFLCQPSDLGVIAEPRPAKTVLPEWFRKIAPIDLEHVGARDNGITIKRCMPFLDALSTGWILPLAAEVRLEIKDEGKTVDSGWEFDRTMVSNHSPHQITGHPSMPRPPCKLHNYWAIRTDPGWSCLFVPPLNRPNGVFEVVAGIVDTDTYSAHIHFPFFPTGPDGVHIIEKGTPLVQVFPFRRADAAIDSEMRAETEEEASERERVYRNTIAGTGWYRKFARAKR
;
A
#
# COMPACT_ATOMS: atom_id res chain seq x y z
N MET A 1 -39.56 15.71 16.82
CA MET A 1 -38.80 14.44 16.81
C MET A 1 -37.93 14.46 15.56
N LEU A 2 -36.71 15.00 15.64
CA LEU A 2 -35.81 15.08 14.49
C LEU A 2 -35.19 13.70 14.26
N THR A 3 -35.65 13.03 13.20
CA THR A 3 -35.05 11.79 12.69
C THR A 3 -33.59 12.07 12.37
N ARG A 4 -32.66 11.53 13.18
CA ARG A 4 -31.25 11.48 12.82
C ARG A 4 -31.16 10.59 11.57
N PHE A 5 -31.08 11.22 10.39
CA PHE A 5 -30.67 10.52 9.18
C PHE A 5 -29.25 10.01 9.44
N ASN A 6 -29.12 8.71 9.62
CA ASN A 6 -27.82 8.07 9.78
C ASN A 6 -27.12 8.22 8.43
N LYS A 7 -26.11 9.09 8.36
CA LYS A 7 -25.33 9.28 7.13
C LYS A 7 -24.73 7.91 6.78
N PRO A 8 -24.93 7.38 5.56
CA PRO A 8 -24.38 6.08 5.19
C PRO A 8 -22.87 6.09 5.41
N SER A 9 -22.33 4.96 5.89
CA SER A 9 -20.89 4.81 6.08
C SER A 9 -20.18 5.03 4.75
N PRO A 10 -19.08 5.81 4.73
CA PRO A 10 -18.37 6.09 3.50
C PRO A 10 -17.96 4.83 2.75
N LYS A 11 -18.10 4.81 1.42
CA LYS A 11 -17.83 3.63 0.59
C LYS A 11 -16.78 3.93 -0.49
N ILE A 12 -15.91 2.95 -0.71
CA ILE A 12 -15.09 2.85 -1.91
C ILE A 12 -15.70 1.83 -2.87
N SER A 13 -15.76 2.15 -4.15
CA SER A 13 -16.26 1.27 -5.21
C SER A 13 -15.20 1.08 -6.29
N PHE A 14 -15.00 -0.16 -6.70
CA PHE A 14 -14.15 -0.53 -7.83
C PHE A 14 -15.06 -0.99 -8.97
N LEU A 15 -14.99 -0.32 -10.11
CA LEU A 15 -15.82 -0.58 -11.28
C LEU A 15 -14.93 -0.99 -12.45
N CYS A 16 -15.37 -1.93 -13.27
CA CYS A 16 -14.70 -2.33 -14.50
C CYS A 16 -15.73 -2.42 -15.64
N GLN A 17 -15.28 -2.67 -16.87
CA GLN A 17 -16.22 -2.93 -17.97
C GLN A 17 -16.95 -4.25 -17.72
N PRO A 18 -18.19 -4.43 -18.21
CA PRO A 18 -18.93 -5.68 -18.03
C PRO A 18 -18.16 -6.92 -18.52
N SER A 19 -17.38 -6.79 -19.60
CA SER A 19 -16.52 -7.85 -20.14
C SER A 19 -15.32 -8.19 -19.25
N ASP A 20 -14.94 -7.30 -18.34
CA ASP A 20 -13.79 -7.49 -17.45
C ASP A 20 -14.18 -8.20 -16.14
N LEU A 21 -15.47 -8.20 -15.80
CA LEU A 21 -15.98 -8.80 -14.58
C LEU A 21 -15.76 -10.32 -14.59
N GLY A 22 -15.05 -10.83 -13.60
CA GLY A 22 -14.62 -12.25 -13.55
C GLY A 22 -13.45 -12.60 -14.46
N VAL A 23 -12.98 -11.66 -15.29
CA VAL A 23 -11.82 -11.83 -16.17
C VAL A 23 -10.57 -11.23 -15.55
N ILE A 24 -10.57 -9.96 -15.14
CA ILE A 24 -9.40 -9.34 -14.49
C ILE A 24 -9.38 -9.63 -12.98
N ALA A 25 -8.19 -9.65 -12.39
CA ALA A 25 -8.07 -9.87 -10.95
C ALA A 25 -8.78 -8.76 -10.15
N GLU A 26 -9.56 -9.16 -9.14
CA GLU A 26 -10.38 -8.24 -8.34
C GLU A 26 -9.59 -7.56 -7.21
N PRO A 27 -9.85 -6.27 -6.93
CA PRO A 27 -9.35 -5.60 -5.74
C PRO A 27 -9.86 -6.28 -4.49
N ARG A 28 -8.98 -6.46 -3.50
CA ARG A 28 -9.32 -7.16 -2.24
C ARG A 28 -8.91 -6.34 -1.03
N PRO A 29 -9.63 -6.43 0.10
CA PRO A 29 -9.17 -5.84 1.35
C PRO A 29 -7.77 -6.39 1.69
N ALA A 30 -6.80 -5.51 1.99
CA ALA A 30 -5.39 -5.89 2.12
C ALA A 30 -5.17 -6.99 3.18
N LYS A 31 -5.95 -6.96 4.26
CA LYS A 31 -6.01 -8.02 5.30
C LYS A 31 -6.24 -9.45 4.77
N THR A 32 -6.84 -9.61 3.60
CA THR A 32 -7.12 -10.93 3.01
C THR A 32 -5.98 -11.48 2.14
N VAL A 33 -5.02 -10.62 1.78
CA VAL A 33 -3.94 -10.92 0.82
C VAL A 33 -2.55 -10.69 1.40
N LEU A 34 -2.38 -10.92 2.72
CA LEU A 34 -1.08 -10.87 3.40
C LEU A 34 -0.01 -11.74 2.70
N PRO A 35 1.25 -11.30 2.63
CA PRO A 35 2.31 -12.05 1.96
C PRO A 35 2.60 -13.38 2.66
N GLU A 36 2.93 -14.40 1.87
CA GLU A 36 3.08 -15.78 2.35
C GLU A 36 4.16 -15.90 3.43
N TRP A 37 5.31 -15.25 3.24
CA TRP A 37 6.39 -15.24 4.22
C TRP A 37 5.90 -14.75 5.59
N PHE A 38 5.09 -13.69 5.62
CA PHE A 38 4.55 -13.14 6.87
C PHE A 38 3.52 -14.10 7.48
N ARG A 39 2.73 -14.81 6.66
CA ARG A 39 1.81 -15.84 7.16
C ARG A 39 2.58 -16.96 7.85
N LYS A 40 3.69 -17.41 7.28
CA LYS A 40 4.52 -18.52 7.75
C LYS A 40 5.37 -18.21 9.00
N ILE A 41 5.80 -16.97 9.20
CA ILE A 41 6.60 -16.60 10.40
C ILE A 41 5.83 -16.93 11.68
N ALA A 42 6.49 -17.66 12.59
CA ALA A 42 5.99 -17.94 13.93
C ALA A 42 5.92 -16.65 14.76
N PRO A 43 4.90 -16.45 15.61
CA PRO A 43 4.78 -15.25 16.42
C PRO A 43 5.86 -15.12 17.51
N ILE A 44 6.49 -16.23 17.88
CA ILE A 44 7.62 -16.33 18.77
C ILE A 44 8.63 -17.27 18.10
N ASP A 45 9.88 -16.85 18.05
CA ASP A 45 11.01 -17.69 17.71
C ASP A 45 11.54 -18.34 18.99
N LEU A 46 11.31 -19.65 19.14
CA LEU A 46 11.62 -20.40 20.36
C LEU A 46 13.11 -20.56 20.59
N GLU A 47 13.95 -20.50 19.54
CA GLU A 47 15.41 -20.65 19.67
C GLU A 47 16.05 -19.46 20.38
N HIS A 48 15.41 -18.29 20.28
CA HIS A 48 15.88 -17.03 20.88
C HIS A 48 15.20 -16.71 22.22
N VAL A 49 14.30 -17.56 22.73
CA VAL A 49 13.67 -17.33 24.03
C VAL A 49 14.67 -17.60 25.16
N GLY A 50 14.89 -16.61 26.02
CA GLY A 50 15.75 -16.73 27.19
C GLY A 50 15.51 -15.63 28.21
N ALA A 51 16.36 -15.56 29.24
CA ALA A 51 16.22 -14.56 30.31
C ALA A 51 16.38 -13.10 29.83
N ARG A 52 17.01 -12.90 28.66
CA ARG A 52 17.29 -11.58 28.07
C ARG A 52 16.49 -11.27 26.81
N ASP A 53 15.73 -12.23 26.30
CA ASP A 53 15.00 -12.10 25.04
C ASP A 53 13.71 -12.94 25.08
N ASN A 54 12.61 -12.34 24.64
CA ASN A 54 11.30 -12.97 24.62
C ASN A 54 10.98 -13.66 23.28
N GLY A 55 11.91 -13.65 22.32
CA GLY A 55 11.79 -14.27 21.01
C GLY A 55 10.68 -13.68 20.14
N ILE A 56 10.19 -12.48 20.44
CA ILE A 56 9.06 -11.89 19.70
C ILE A 56 9.49 -11.55 18.27
N THR A 57 8.77 -12.10 17.29
CA THR A 57 9.01 -11.80 15.88
C THR A 57 8.16 -10.63 15.38
N ILE A 58 8.46 -10.17 14.16
CA ILE A 58 7.70 -9.11 13.47
C ILE A 58 6.20 -9.42 13.33
N LYS A 59 5.81 -10.70 13.42
CA LYS A 59 4.40 -11.13 13.44
C LYS A 59 3.59 -10.50 14.57
N ARG A 60 4.23 -10.17 15.70
CA ARG A 60 3.59 -9.47 16.84
C ARG A 60 3.79 -7.95 16.83
N CYS A 61 4.50 -7.41 15.85
CA CYS A 61 4.61 -5.96 15.64
C CYS A 61 3.29 -5.45 15.04
N MET A 62 2.40 -4.93 15.88
CA MET A 62 1.08 -4.46 15.42
C MET A 62 1.15 -3.34 14.38
N PRO A 63 2.03 -2.32 14.49
CA PRO A 63 2.16 -1.32 13.43
C PRO A 63 2.53 -1.92 12.06
N PHE A 64 3.40 -2.94 12.05
CA PHE A 64 3.80 -3.62 10.82
C PHE A 64 2.64 -4.41 10.19
N LEU A 65 1.90 -5.16 11.01
CA LEU A 65 0.69 -5.86 10.56
C LEU A 65 -0.38 -4.88 10.07
N ASP A 66 -0.58 -3.76 10.76
CA ASP A 66 -1.56 -2.75 10.38
C ASP A 66 -1.20 -2.11 9.03
N ALA A 67 0.09 -1.85 8.78
CA ALA A 67 0.57 -1.41 7.47
C ALA A 67 0.27 -2.43 6.37
N LEU A 68 0.48 -3.74 6.61
CA LEU A 68 0.19 -4.80 5.65
C LEU A 68 -1.31 -5.03 5.38
N SER A 69 -2.17 -4.72 6.34
CA SER A 69 -3.58 -5.16 6.35
C SER A 69 -4.60 -4.05 6.14
N THR A 70 -4.21 -2.79 6.31
CA THR A 70 -5.09 -1.63 6.13
C THR A 70 -5.29 -1.30 4.66
N GLY A 71 -6.49 -0.87 4.28
CA GLY A 71 -6.81 -0.48 2.91
C GLY A 71 -7.10 -1.66 1.98
N TRP A 72 -6.83 -1.46 0.69
CA TRP A 72 -7.15 -2.41 -0.38
C TRP A 72 -5.90 -2.71 -1.19
N ILE A 73 -5.78 -3.93 -1.70
CA ILE A 73 -4.80 -4.26 -2.74
C ILE A 73 -5.52 -4.25 -4.08
N LEU A 74 -5.02 -3.43 -4.98
CA LEU A 74 -5.37 -3.47 -6.39
C LEU A 74 -4.36 -4.40 -7.08
N PRO A 75 -4.80 -5.53 -7.66
CA PRO A 75 -3.91 -6.45 -8.34
C PRO A 75 -3.63 -6.03 -9.79
N LEU A 76 -2.55 -6.57 -10.36
CA LEU A 76 -2.28 -6.52 -11.78
C LEU A 76 -3.36 -7.31 -12.55
N ALA A 77 -3.92 -6.69 -13.60
CA ALA A 77 -5.08 -7.24 -14.32
C ALA A 77 -4.77 -8.50 -15.14
N ALA A 78 -3.54 -8.60 -15.67
CA ALA A 78 -3.07 -9.67 -16.54
C ALA A 78 -1.56 -9.89 -16.36
N GLU A 79 -1.03 -10.98 -16.91
CA GLU A 79 0.42 -11.23 -16.89
C GLU A 79 1.17 -10.17 -17.71
N VAL A 80 2.28 -9.69 -17.15
CA VAL A 80 3.21 -8.75 -17.79
C VAL A 80 4.61 -9.33 -17.76
N ARG A 81 5.36 -9.17 -18.84
CA ARG A 81 6.79 -9.45 -18.90
C ARG A 81 7.56 -8.14 -19.02
N LEU A 82 8.56 -7.96 -18.18
CA LEU A 82 9.51 -6.86 -18.26
C LEU A 82 10.89 -7.43 -18.57
N GLU A 83 11.49 -7.01 -19.67
CA GLU A 83 12.90 -7.27 -19.96
C GLU A 83 13.71 -6.05 -19.53
N ILE A 84 14.46 -6.20 -18.44
CA ILE A 84 15.34 -5.16 -17.88
C ILE A 84 16.74 -5.36 -18.46
N LYS A 85 17.33 -4.29 -18.99
CA LYS A 85 18.67 -4.28 -19.59
C LYS A 85 19.46 -3.04 -19.16
N ASP A 86 20.78 -3.13 -19.31
CA ASP A 86 21.70 -2.03 -19.10
C ASP A 86 21.60 -1.43 -17.67
N GLU A 87 21.54 -2.30 -16.67
CA GLU A 87 21.34 -1.93 -15.26
C GLU A 87 20.03 -1.13 -15.03
N GLY A 88 18.98 -1.51 -15.76
CA GLY A 88 17.66 -0.87 -15.72
C GLY A 88 17.54 0.45 -16.47
N LYS A 89 18.51 0.81 -17.33
CA LYS A 89 18.42 1.96 -18.24
C LYS A 89 17.49 1.70 -19.42
N THR A 90 17.34 0.43 -19.79
CA THR A 90 16.53 0.00 -20.93
C THR A 90 15.48 -1.00 -20.43
N VAL A 91 14.21 -0.79 -20.78
CA VAL A 91 13.12 -1.70 -20.44
C VAL A 91 12.23 -1.92 -21.64
N ASP A 92 12.10 -3.20 -22.02
CA ASP A 92 11.07 -3.66 -22.95
C ASP A 92 9.96 -4.37 -22.17
N SER A 93 8.75 -4.38 -22.73
CA SER A 93 7.58 -4.94 -22.07
C SER A 93 6.67 -5.68 -23.03
N GLY A 94 6.09 -6.78 -22.57
CA GLY A 94 5.04 -7.54 -23.25
C GLY A 94 3.99 -8.03 -22.24
N TRP A 95 2.84 -8.52 -22.72
CA TRP A 95 1.75 -8.98 -21.85
C TRP A 95 0.84 -9.97 -22.56
N GLU A 96 0.14 -10.78 -21.76
CA GLU A 96 -0.90 -11.71 -22.23
C GLU A 96 -2.29 -11.13 -21.94
N PHE A 97 -2.67 -10.11 -22.71
CA PHE A 97 -3.96 -9.42 -22.56
C PHE A 97 -4.41 -8.74 -23.86
N ASP A 98 -5.71 -8.53 -24.00
CA ASP A 98 -6.34 -7.93 -25.18
C ASP A 98 -6.13 -6.41 -25.30
N ARG A 99 -5.57 -5.79 -24.27
CA ARG A 99 -5.32 -4.35 -24.16
C ARG A 99 -3.96 -4.06 -23.53
N THR A 100 -3.47 -2.83 -23.73
CA THR A 100 -2.15 -2.37 -23.29
C THR A 100 -1.94 -2.46 -21.78
N MET A 101 -1.03 -3.32 -21.31
CA MET A 101 -0.70 -3.41 -19.88
C MET A 101 0.45 -2.49 -19.45
N VAL A 102 1.40 -2.18 -20.34
CA VAL A 102 2.54 -1.31 -20.06
C VAL A 102 2.70 -0.29 -21.16
N SER A 103 2.99 0.96 -20.77
CA SER A 103 3.40 2.01 -21.70
C SER A 103 4.57 2.79 -21.12
N ASN A 104 5.41 3.36 -21.99
CA ASN A 104 6.55 4.15 -21.58
C ASN A 104 6.26 5.65 -21.65
N HIS A 105 6.86 6.40 -20.73
CA HIS A 105 6.89 7.85 -20.75
C HIS A 105 8.23 8.34 -21.31
N SER A 106 8.25 9.53 -21.89
CA SER A 106 9.50 10.08 -22.40
C SER A 106 10.42 10.48 -21.24
N PRO A 107 11.75 10.23 -21.33
CA PRO A 107 12.68 10.52 -20.23
C PRO A 107 12.64 11.96 -19.72
N HIS A 108 12.25 12.93 -20.57
CA HIS A 108 12.16 14.34 -20.16
C HIS A 108 11.17 14.58 -19.01
N GLN A 109 10.15 13.72 -18.85
CA GLN A 109 9.13 13.85 -17.80
C GLN A 109 9.67 13.62 -16.39
N ILE A 110 10.87 13.03 -16.26
CA ILE A 110 11.55 12.79 -14.99
C ILE A 110 12.89 13.51 -14.88
N THR A 111 13.12 14.56 -15.68
CA THR A 111 14.38 15.30 -15.65
C THR A 111 14.67 15.80 -14.23
N GLY A 112 15.82 15.40 -13.65
CA GLY A 112 16.22 15.73 -12.28
C GLY A 112 15.69 14.79 -11.20
N HIS A 113 14.91 13.77 -11.56
CA HIS A 113 14.41 12.77 -10.61
C HIS A 113 15.54 11.80 -10.18
N PRO A 114 15.63 11.40 -8.89
CA PRO A 114 16.67 10.48 -8.41
C PRO A 114 16.72 9.10 -9.09
N SER A 115 15.60 8.66 -9.69
CA SER A 115 15.53 7.39 -10.41
C SER A 115 16.19 7.41 -11.79
N MET A 116 16.56 8.59 -12.32
CA MET A 116 17.35 8.64 -13.55
C MET A 116 18.66 7.84 -13.37
N PRO A 117 19.14 7.13 -14.40
CA PRO A 117 18.66 7.10 -15.79
C PRO A 117 17.54 6.09 -16.10
N ARG A 118 16.90 5.47 -15.11
CA ARG A 118 15.84 4.46 -15.36
C ARG A 118 14.64 5.09 -16.06
N PRO A 119 14.05 4.43 -17.08
CA PRO A 119 12.92 4.98 -17.80
C PRO A 119 11.67 5.00 -16.91
N PRO A 120 10.86 6.06 -16.99
CA PRO A 120 9.55 6.06 -16.37
C PRO A 120 8.60 5.18 -17.19
N CYS A 121 8.15 4.08 -16.61
CA CYS A 121 7.16 3.19 -17.22
C CYS A 121 5.80 3.40 -16.55
N LYS A 122 4.73 2.85 -17.11
CA LYS A 122 3.37 2.95 -16.56
C LYS A 122 2.61 1.66 -16.74
N LEU A 123 2.13 1.10 -15.64
CA LEU A 123 1.24 -0.06 -15.60
C LEU A 123 -0.20 0.41 -15.74
N HIS A 124 -0.92 -0.19 -16.69
CA HIS A 124 -2.31 0.10 -16.94
C HIS A 124 -3.19 -0.74 -16.02
N ASN A 125 -4.09 -0.04 -15.35
CA ASN A 125 -5.16 -0.60 -14.54
C ASN A 125 -6.51 -0.35 -15.23
N TYR A 126 -7.43 -1.31 -15.08
CA TYR A 126 -8.78 -1.29 -15.69
C TYR A 126 -9.91 -1.24 -14.67
N TRP A 127 -9.58 -0.90 -13.41
CA TRP A 127 -10.57 -0.55 -12.40
C TRP A 127 -10.69 0.98 -12.29
N ALA A 128 -11.90 1.51 -12.48
CA ALA A 128 -12.26 2.83 -12.02
C ALA A 128 -12.52 2.80 -10.51
N ILE A 129 -11.92 3.73 -9.78
CA ILE A 129 -11.92 3.76 -8.32
C ILE A 129 -12.70 4.98 -7.88
N ARG A 130 -13.80 4.77 -7.14
CA ARG A 130 -14.71 5.84 -6.73
C ARG A 130 -14.88 5.89 -5.23
N THR A 131 -14.88 7.09 -4.67
CA THR A 131 -15.18 7.35 -3.26
C THR A 131 -16.29 8.40 -3.13
N ASP A 132 -16.82 8.58 -1.92
CA ASP A 132 -17.82 9.61 -1.65
C ASP A 132 -17.21 11.03 -1.73
N PRO A 133 -18.02 12.08 -1.96
CA PRO A 133 -17.53 13.46 -1.99
C PRO A 133 -16.64 13.85 -0.80
N GLY A 134 -15.51 14.49 -1.08
CA GLY A 134 -14.53 14.94 -0.09
C GLY A 134 -13.41 13.92 0.20
N TRP A 135 -13.39 12.79 -0.49
CA TRP A 135 -12.41 11.72 -0.31
C TRP A 135 -11.42 11.63 -1.46
N SER A 136 -10.18 11.30 -1.10
CA SER A 136 -9.12 10.94 -2.04
C SER A 136 -8.58 9.57 -1.68
N CYS A 137 -7.86 8.96 -2.61
CA CYS A 137 -7.09 7.75 -2.35
C CYS A 137 -5.60 8.04 -2.45
N LEU A 138 -4.84 7.61 -1.45
CA LEU A 138 -3.40 7.44 -1.54
C LEU A 138 -3.09 6.06 -2.11
N PHE A 139 -2.27 6.02 -3.15
CA PHE A 139 -1.77 4.83 -3.82
C PHE A 139 -0.28 4.73 -3.53
N VAL A 140 0.15 3.59 -3.00
CA VAL A 140 1.56 3.32 -2.69
C VAL A 140 1.94 1.90 -3.13
N PRO A 141 3.24 1.59 -3.30
CA PRO A 141 3.69 0.20 -3.32
C PRO A 141 3.13 -0.57 -2.12
N PRO A 142 2.78 -1.86 -2.27
CA PRO A 142 2.37 -2.70 -1.14
C PRO A 142 3.36 -2.58 0.03
N LEU A 143 2.90 -2.01 1.15
CA LEU A 143 3.77 -1.66 2.27
C LEU A 143 4.41 -2.91 2.85
N ASN A 144 5.71 -2.86 3.13
CA ASN A 144 6.49 -4.00 3.66
C ASN A 144 6.42 -5.26 2.79
N ARG A 145 6.19 -5.12 1.48
CA ARG A 145 6.11 -6.23 0.54
C ARG A 145 6.85 -5.89 -0.76
N PRO A 146 8.20 -5.85 -0.73
CA PRO A 146 8.98 -5.68 -1.95
C PRO A 146 8.70 -6.82 -2.93
N ASN A 147 8.53 -6.50 -4.21
CA ASN A 147 8.33 -7.49 -5.27
C ASN A 147 9.64 -7.82 -6.03
N GLY A 148 10.68 -6.98 -5.89
CA GLY A 148 12.01 -7.22 -6.45
C GLY A 148 12.15 -6.96 -7.96
N VAL A 149 11.11 -6.48 -8.64
CA VAL A 149 11.09 -6.29 -10.10
C VAL A 149 10.80 -4.83 -10.48
N PHE A 150 9.84 -4.20 -9.80
CA PHE A 150 9.44 -2.83 -10.06
C PHE A 150 9.04 -2.09 -8.78
N GLU A 151 9.02 -0.76 -8.84
CA GLU A 151 8.49 0.08 -7.77
C GLU A 151 7.53 1.12 -8.36
N VAL A 152 6.26 1.08 -7.91
CA VAL A 152 5.25 2.06 -8.31
C VAL A 152 5.51 3.39 -7.62
N VAL A 153 5.38 4.48 -8.36
CA VAL A 153 5.43 5.83 -7.81
C VAL A 153 4.15 6.08 -7.01
N ALA A 154 4.32 6.48 -5.74
CA ALA A 154 3.20 6.82 -4.89
C ALA A 154 2.47 8.08 -5.38
N GLY A 155 1.16 8.14 -5.18
CA GLY A 155 0.36 9.27 -5.63
C GLY A 155 -0.98 9.41 -4.90
N ILE A 156 -1.53 10.62 -4.91
CA ILE A 156 -2.87 10.91 -4.39
C ILE A 156 -3.76 11.26 -5.58
N VAL A 157 -4.96 10.68 -5.61
CA VAL A 157 -5.98 11.02 -6.61
C VAL A 157 -7.31 11.28 -5.92
N ASP A 158 -7.99 12.34 -6.33
CA ASP A 158 -9.34 12.70 -5.89
C ASP A 158 -10.36 11.76 -6.55
N THR A 159 -10.54 10.59 -5.95
CA THR A 159 -11.39 9.50 -6.48
C THR A 159 -12.88 9.78 -6.33
N ASP A 160 -13.26 10.87 -5.67
CA ASP A 160 -14.64 11.34 -5.64
C ASP A 160 -15.04 12.07 -6.94
N THR A 161 -14.08 12.61 -7.68
CA THR A 161 -14.31 13.36 -8.93
C THR A 161 -13.64 12.72 -10.15
N TYR A 162 -12.50 12.05 -9.98
CA TYR A 162 -11.78 11.38 -11.06
C TYR A 162 -12.40 10.01 -11.36
N SER A 163 -13.14 9.92 -12.47
CA SER A 163 -13.89 8.71 -12.84
C SER A 163 -13.19 7.79 -13.86
N ALA A 164 -12.07 8.22 -14.43
CA ALA A 164 -11.32 7.44 -15.41
C ALA A 164 -10.40 6.40 -14.75
N HIS A 165 -9.79 5.54 -15.55
CA HIS A 165 -8.81 4.57 -15.05
C HIS A 165 -7.55 5.29 -14.56
N ILE A 166 -7.21 5.05 -13.30
CA ILE A 166 -5.93 5.48 -12.73
C ILE A 166 -4.90 4.45 -13.16
N HIS A 167 -3.88 4.88 -13.90
CA HIS A 167 -2.72 4.08 -14.28
C HIS A 167 -1.53 4.43 -13.38
N PHE A 168 -0.59 3.50 -13.21
CA PHE A 168 0.44 3.59 -12.17
C PHE A 168 1.83 3.73 -12.80
N PRO A 169 2.43 4.94 -12.76
CA PRO A 169 3.83 5.11 -13.09
C PRO A 169 4.71 4.23 -12.20
N PHE A 170 5.77 3.66 -12.75
CA PHE A 170 6.70 2.81 -12.01
C PHE A 170 8.11 2.91 -12.58
N PHE A 171 9.08 2.48 -11.77
CA PHE A 171 10.46 2.27 -12.18
C PHE A 171 10.83 0.78 -12.12
N PRO A 172 11.60 0.27 -13.10
CA PRO A 172 12.21 -1.05 -12.98
C PRO A 172 13.21 -1.04 -11.82
N THR A 173 13.19 -2.07 -10.98
CA THR A 173 14.15 -2.22 -9.85
C THR A 173 14.80 -3.59 -9.82
N GLY A 174 14.31 -4.53 -10.63
CA GLY A 174 14.91 -5.86 -10.77
C GLY A 174 16.26 -5.83 -11.48
N PRO A 175 17.03 -6.93 -11.36
CA PRO A 175 18.27 -7.11 -12.11
C PRO A 175 18.00 -7.26 -13.62
N ASP A 176 19.03 -7.15 -14.44
CA ASP A 176 18.92 -7.41 -15.88
C ASP A 176 18.40 -8.83 -16.16
N GLY A 177 17.52 -8.97 -17.15
CA GLY A 177 16.86 -10.21 -17.52
C GLY A 177 15.35 -10.06 -17.75
N VAL A 178 14.70 -11.18 -18.06
CA VAL A 178 13.25 -11.24 -18.29
C VAL A 178 12.54 -11.63 -16.99
N HIS A 179 11.64 -10.76 -16.53
CA HIS A 179 10.82 -10.95 -15.33
C HIS A 179 9.36 -11.14 -15.71
N ILE A 180 8.77 -12.23 -15.25
CA ILE A 180 7.33 -12.50 -15.41
C ILE A 180 6.61 -12.00 -14.16
N ILE A 181 5.62 -11.13 -14.34
CA ILE A 181 4.76 -10.60 -13.30
C ILE A 181 3.36 -11.18 -13.53
N GLU A 182 2.98 -12.13 -12.70
CA GLU A 182 1.73 -12.88 -12.86
C GLU A 182 0.50 -11.98 -12.67
N LYS A 183 -0.58 -12.31 -13.39
CA LYS A 183 -1.92 -11.81 -13.12
C LYS A 183 -2.28 -11.99 -11.64
N GLY A 184 -2.84 -10.97 -11.00
CA GLY A 184 -3.16 -11.02 -9.58
C GLY A 184 -2.03 -10.55 -8.66
N THR A 185 -0.82 -10.31 -9.18
CA THR A 185 0.28 -9.72 -8.40
C THR A 185 -0.18 -8.40 -7.79
N PRO A 186 -0.01 -8.18 -6.46
CA PRO A 186 -0.34 -6.91 -5.82
C PRO A 186 0.41 -5.75 -6.48
N LEU A 187 -0.34 -4.88 -7.15
CA LEU A 187 0.23 -3.76 -7.89
C LEU A 187 0.41 -2.54 -6.98
N VAL A 188 -0.67 -2.13 -6.31
CA VAL A 188 -0.66 -1.02 -5.34
C VAL A 188 -1.53 -1.31 -4.13
N GLN A 189 -1.21 -0.67 -3.02
CA GLN A 189 -2.06 -0.58 -1.84
C GLN A 189 -2.76 0.78 -1.82
N VAL A 190 -4.07 0.75 -1.62
CA VAL A 190 -4.98 1.90 -1.73
C VAL A 190 -5.53 2.26 -0.35
N PHE A 191 -5.31 3.51 0.06
CA PHE A 191 -5.77 4.07 1.32
C PHE A 191 -6.75 5.23 1.05
N PRO A 192 -8.06 5.03 1.24
CA PRO A 192 -9.01 6.14 1.18
C PRO A 192 -8.86 7.03 2.43
N PHE A 193 -8.85 8.34 2.25
CA PHE A 193 -8.84 9.32 3.34
C PHE A 193 -9.69 10.55 3.00
N ARG A 194 -10.20 11.24 4.03
CA ARG A 194 -10.88 12.53 3.87
C ARG A 194 -9.85 13.63 3.73
N ARG A 195 -9.94 14.46 2.69
CA ARG A 195 -8.99 15.56 2.47
C ARG A 195 -8.92 16.53 3.66
N ALA A 196 -10.06 16.82 4.26
CA ALA A 196 -10.16 17.69 5.44
C ALA A 196 -9.42 17.13 6.68
N ASP A 197 -9.30 15.80 6.80
CA ASP A 197 -8.59 15.17 7.92
C ASP A 197 -7.08 15.06 7.67
N ALA A 198 -6.62 15.27 6.42
CA ALA A 198 -5.21 15.22 6.07
C ALA A 198 -4.51 16.59 6.20
N ALA A 199 -5.27 17.68 6.10
CA ALA A 199 -4.78 19.06 6.23
C ALA A 199 -5.04 19.58 7.65
N ILE A 200 -4.33 19.05 8.64
CA ILE A 200 -4.41 19.48 10.04
C ILE A 200 -3.34 20.53 10.36
N ASP A 201 -3.67 21.45 11.27
CA ASP A 201 -2.71 22.44 11.76
C ASP A 201 -1.62 21.79 12.62
N SER A 202 -0.43 22.40 12.64
CA SER A 202 0.71 21.94 13.44
C SER A 202 1.00 22.89 14.60
N GLU A 203 1.39 22.34 15.75
CA GLU A 203 1.91 23.07 16.90
C GLU A 203 3.30 22.52 17.28
N MET A 204 4.24 23.42 17.62
CA MET A 204 5.56 23.06 18.13
C MET A 204 5.78 23.72 19.50
N ARG A 205 5.81 22.91 20.55
CA ARG A 205 6.06 23.35 21.93
C ARG A 205 6.72 22.24 22.75
N ALA A 206 7.27 22.60 23.91
CA ALA A 206 7.67 21.62 24.91
C ALA A 206 6.43 20.92 25.50
N GLU A 207 6.61 19.69 25.98
CA GLU A 207 5.60 19.01 26.77
C GLU A 207 5.38 19.74 28.11
N THR A 208 4.14 19.71 28.58
CA THR A 208 3.77 20.09 29.95
C THR A 208 4.18 19.00 30.94
N GLU A 209 4.14 19.30 32.24
CA GLU A 209 4.41 18.29 33.28
C GLU A 209 3.41 17.12 33.20
N GLU A 210 2.14 17.41 32.90
CA GLU A 210 1.10 16.39 32.72
C GLU A 210 1.39 15.47 31.52
N GLU A 211 1.80 16.03 30.38
CA GLU A 211 2.15 15.26 29.19
C GLU A 211 3.41 14.43 29.39
N ALA A 212 4.42 14.97 30.09
CA ALA A 212 5.62 14.23 30.46
C ALA A 212 5.28 13.01 31.35
N SER A 213 4.41 13.23 32.35
CA SER A 213 3.91 12.19 33.24
C SER A 213 3.12 11.11 32.48
N GLU A 214 2.26 11.51 31.53
CA GLU A 214 1.54 10.58 30.67
C GLU A 214 2.49 9.76 29.78
N ARG A 215 3.45 10.42 29.11
CA ARG A 215 4.47 9.77 28.27
C ARG A 215 5.24 8.71 29.05
N GLU A 216 5.73 9.06 30.24
CA GLU A 216 6.46 8.13 31.12
C GLU A 216 5.57 6.96 31.55
N ARG A 217 4.31 7.23 31.94
CA ARG A 217 3.35 6.18 32.30
C ARG A 217 3.10 5.22 31.14
N VAL A 218 2.90 5.72 29.92
CA VAL A 218 2.68 4.90 28.72
C VAL A 218 3.93 4.08 28.40
N TYR A 219 5.11 4.69 28.46
CA TYR A 219 6.39 4.01 28.22
C TYR A 219 6.61 2.87 29.22
N ARG A 220 6.50 3.15 30.52
CA ARG A 220 6.65 2.14 31.58
C ARG A 220 5.67 0.98 31.43
N ASN A 221 4.41 1.26 31.12
CA ASN A 221 3.42 0.22 30.85
C ASN A 221 3.76 -0.62 29.61
N THR A 222 4.33 0.01 28.59
CA THR A 222 4.75 -0.66 27.35
C THR A 222 5.88 -1.67 27.60
N ILE A 223 6.82 -1.34 28.50
CA ILE A 223 7.98 -2.21 28.82
C ILE A 223 7.73 -3.16 30.00
N ALA A 224 6.77 -2.86 30.88
CA ALA A 224 6.49 -3.68 32.06
C ALA A 224 5.78 -5.01 31.76
N GLY A 225 5.27 -5.21 30.54
CA GLY A 225 4.59 -6.44 30.17
C GLY A 225 4.42 -6.61 28.65
N THR A 226 4.18 -7.85 28.22
CA THR A 226 4.07 -8.15 26.80
C THR A 226 2.73 -7.71 26.21
N GLY A 227 2.79 -7.03 25.07
CA GLY A 227 1.62 -6.71 24.25
C GLY A 227 0.71 -5.61 24.81
N TRP A 228 1.22 -4.72 25.67
CA TRP A 228 0.44 -3.59 26.20
C TRP A 228 -0.12 -2.72 25.08
N TYR A 229 0.70 -2.35 24.09
CA TYR A 229 0.25 -1.57 22.92
C TYR A 229 -0.96 -2.21 22.23
N ARG A 230 -0.90 -3.53 21.97
CA ARG A 230 -1.99 -4.28 21.32
C ARG A 230 -3.28 -4.25 22.14
N LYS A 231 -3.18 -4.31 23.48
CA LYS A 231 -4.33 -4.46 24.38
C LYS A 231 -4.98 -3.13 24.74
N PHE A 232 -4.20 -2.07 24.91
CA PHE A 232 -4.65 -0.83 25.54
C PHE A 232 -4.47 0.43 24.68
N ALA A 233 -3.39 0.54 23.91
CA ALA A 233 -3.13 1.74 23.09
C ALA A 233 -3.68 1.65 21.66
N ARG A 234 -3.66 0.45 21.06
CA ARG A 234 -4.12 0.23 19.69
C ARG A 234 -5.65 0.30 19.64
N ALA A 235 -6.18 1.19 18.80
CA ALA A 235 -7.61 1.26 18.52
C ALA A 235 -8.16 -0.07 17.96
N LYS A 236 -9.43 -0.37 18.27
CA LYS A 236 -10.14 -1.51 17.65
C LYS A 236 -10.33 -1.24 16.16
N ARG A 237 -10.03 -2.24 15.32
CA ARG A 237 -10.12 -2.20 13.85
C ARG A 237 -10.76 -3.48 13.36
#